data_AF-A0A5C3Q4A7-F1
#
_entry.id   AF-A0A5C3Q4A7-F1
#
_cell.length_a   1.000
_cell.length_b   1.000
_cell.length_c   1.000
_cell.angle_alpha   90.00
_cell.angle_beta   90.00
_cell.angle_gamma   90.00
#
_symmetry.space_group_name_H-M   'P 1'
#
loop_
_entity.id
_entity.type
_entity.pdbx_description
1 polymer ?
#
loop_
_entity_poly.entity_id
_entity_poly.type
_entity_poly.pdbx_seq_one_letter_code
_entity_poly.pdbx_strand_id
1 'polypeptide(L)'
;MYPPFIAPTITSHQWAPAEFNSHGVRTSELMLHPLLQPDTHNALGDDSHAIVDLLDPTFWPGRTTGPRLERTELSAIATYPPITTMHITNDHVPTWPIVLESSASVTDGGQRRPNNTVKVGDVLLAIHTGLQERITQNDWDLLTPKQQHRVARCYLRRCAYLGRKGASEEDNRTDGVKRIDYFGNNVRFEGLSDVEWMPGGGAVLAKMKLGLDGDG
;
A
#
# COMPACT_ATOMS: atom_id res chain seq x y z
N MET A 1 -0.95 4.44 46.33
CA MET A 1 -0.48 5.42 45.35
C MET A 1 0.20 4.61 44.25
N TYR A 2 -0.51 4.33 43.15
CA TYR A 2 0.05 3.57 42.03
C TYR A 2 0.93 4.49 41.17
N PRO A 3 2.07 4.01 40.64
CA PRO A 3 2.87 4.80 39.73
C PRO A 3 2.09 5.07 38.43
N PRO A 4 2.34 6.22 37.76
CA PRO A 4 1.73 6.51 36.47
C PRO A 4 2.19 5.48 35.43
N PHE A 5 1.22 4.95 34.69
CA PHE A 5 1.45 4.09 33.53
C PHE A 5 2.14 4.93 32.44
N ILE A 6 3.45 4.75 32.29
CA ILE A 6 4.19 5.29 31.16
C ILE A 6 3.91 4.35 29.99
N ALA A 7 3.10 4.81 29.03
CA ALA A 7 2.93 4.10 27.77
C ALA A 7 4.32 3.93 27.12
N PRO A 8 4.71 2.71 26.68
CA PRO A 8 5.99 2.53 26.02
C PRO A 8 5.98 3.30 24.71
N THR A 9 6.86 4.30 24.59
CA THR A 9 7.20 4.94 23.33
C THR A 9 7.84 3.88 22.43
N ILE A 10 7.04 3.24 21.57
CA ILE A 10 7.54 2.31 20.57
C ILE A 10 8.47 3.11 19.65
N THR A 11 9.76 2.94 19.87
CA THR A 11 10.78 3.57 19.05
C THR A 11 10.74 2.85 17.70
N SER A 12 10.43 3.59 16.62
CA SER A 12 10.24 3.12 15.23
C SER A 12 11.30 2.13 14.71
N HIS A 13 12.48 2.06 15.34
CA HIS A 13 13.59 1.23 14.89
C HIS A 13 13.48 -0.26 15.23
N GLN A 14 12.50 -0.69 16.02
CA GLN A 14 12.39 -2.10 16.41
C GLN A 14 10.94 -2.53 16.52
N TRP A 15 10.17 -2.33 15.44
CA TRP A 15 8.83 -2.93 15.34
C TRP A 15 8.97 -4.47 15.33
N ALA A 16 8.77 -5.04 16.52
CA ALA A 16 8.46 -6.44 16.78
C ALA A 16 7.44 -6.43 17.94
N PRO A 17 6.39 -7.26 17.93
CA PRO A 17 5.37 -7.20 18.97
C PRO A 17 5.96 -7.52 20.34
N ALA A 18 5.59 -6.75 21.38
CA ALA A 18 6.16 -6.86 22.73
C ALA A 18 6.00 -8.25 23.37
N GLU A 19 5.02 -9.04 22.91
CA GLU A 19 4.75 -10.41 23.39
C GLU A 19 5.79 -11.44 22.94
N PHE A 20 6.64 -11.12 21.96
CA PHE A 20 7.63 -12.06 21.42
C PHE A 20 8.89 -12.21 22.27
N ASN A 21 9.15 -11.31 23.22
CA ASN A 21 10.37 -11.35 24.04
C ASN A 21 10.22 -12.14 25.36
N SER A 22 8.99 -12.48 25.79
CA SER A 22 8.75 -13.07 27.12
C SER A 22 8.46 -14.56 27.14
N HIS A 23 8.03 -15.17 26.03
CA HIS A 23 7.76 -16.61 25.97
C HIS A 23 8.19 -17.16 24.61
N GLY A 24 9.07 -18.18 24.60
CA GLY A 24 9.66 -18.81 23.41
C GLY A 24 8.67 -19.57 22.52
N VAL A 25 7.52 -18.98 22.21
CA VAL A 25 6.55 -19.48 21.25
C VAL A 25 6.97 -18.97 19.87
N ARG A 26 7.54 -19.87 19.06
CA ARG A 26 7.70 -19.64 17.62
C ARG A 26 6.33 -19.77 16.95
N THR A 27 5.51 -18.73 16.93
CA THR A 27 4.43 -18.71 15.95
C THR A 27 5.04 -18.25 14.62
N SER A 28 4.92 -19.09 13.59
CA SER A 28 5.24 -18.76 12.18
C SER A 28 4.22 -17.79 11.59
N GLU A 29 3.55 -17.04 12.46
CA GLU A 29 2.39 -16.22 12.14
C GLU A 29 2.86 -14.92 11.52
N LEU A 30 2.38 -14.71 10.31
CA LEU A 30 2.77 -13.59 9.49
C LEU A 30 1.98 -12.35 9.91
N MET A 31 2.70 -11.34 10.38
CA MET A 31 2.13 -10.09 10.85
C MET A 31 2.51 -8.95 9.91
N LEU A 32 1.54 -8.12 9.53
CA LEU A 32 1.77 -6.87 8.83
C LEU A 32 2.16 -5.75 9.80
N HIS A 33 2.99 -4.83 9.33
CA HIS A 33 3.26 -3.57 10.01
C HIS A 33 1.94 -2.76 10.20
N PRO A 34 1.70 -2.12 11.35
CA PRO A 34 0.45 -1.39 11.64
C PRO A 34 0.05 -0.37 10.58
N LEU A 35 1.04 0.34 9.99
CA LEU A 35 0.81 1.27 8.89
C LEU A 35 0.19 0.63 7.63
N LEU A 36 0.36 -0.68 7.44
CA LEU A 36 -0.17 -1.44 6.31
C LEU A 36 -1.43 -2.22 6.67
N GLN A 37 -1.87 -2.21 7.93
CA GLN A 37 -3.08 -2.91 8.34
C GLN A 37 -4.32 -2.08 7.94
N PRO A 38 -5.45 -2.75 7.65
CA PRO A 38 -6.67 -2.04 7.32
C PRO A 38 -7.22 -1.37 8.57
N ASP A 39 -7.89 -0.22 8.40
CA ASP A 39 -8.54 0.45 9.52
C ASP A 39 -9.63 -0.45 10.13
N THR A 40 -9.31 -1.08 11.25
CA THR A 40 -10.28 -1.75 12.11
C THR A 40 -10.82 -0.70 13.09
N HIS A 41 -11.66 0.19 12.59
CA HIS A 41 -12.25 1.29 13.35
C HIS A 41 -12.72 0.83 14.76
N ASN A 42 -12.41 1.64 15.78
CA ASN A 42 -13.02 1.68 17.13
C ASN A 42 -12.58 0.69 18.22
N ALA A 43 -11.37 0.86 18.76
CA ALA A 43 -11.16 0.57 20.19
C ALA A 43 -10.51 1.71 20.98
N LEU A 44 -9.59 2.48 20.37
CA LEU A 44 -8.75 3.42 21.16
C LEU A 44 -8.45 4.79 20.51
N GLY A 45 -9.02 5.13 19.35
CA GLY A 45 -8.84 6.46 18.73
C GLY A 45 -7.42 6.76 18.25
N ASP A 46 -6.65 5.72 17.94
CA ASP A 46 -5.29 5.86 17.40
C ASP A 46 -5.34 5.74 15.87
N ASP A 47 -5.44 6.90 15.20
CA ASP A 47 -5.52 7.06 13.74
C ASP A 47 -4.16 6.80 13.06
N SER A 48 -3.59 5.64 13.34
CA SER A 48 -2.20 5.32 13.06
C SER A 48 -1.96 4.57 11.73
N HIS A 49 -2.95 4.48 10.82
CA HIS A 49 -2.79 3.79 9.54
C HIS A 49 -2.32 4.72 8.41
N ALA A 50 -1.63 4.15 7.42
CA ALA A 50 -1.19 4.91 6.25
C ALA A 50 -2.34 5.11 5.27
N ILE A 51 -2.48 6.34 4.79
CA ILE A 51 -3.33 6.67 3.65
C ILE A 51 -2.46 7.08 2.47
N VAL A 52 -2.85 6.61 1.28
CA VAL A 52 -2.32 7.10 0.02
C VAL A 52 -3.50 7.48 -0.87
N ASP A 53 -3.55 8.73 -1.33
CA ASP A 53 -4.43 9.15 -2.43
C ASP A 53 -3.84 8.59 -3.73
N LEU A 54 -4.54 7.61 -4.31
CA LEU A 54 -4.10 6.93 -5.53
C LEU A 54 -4.53 7.68 -6.79
N LEU A 55 -5.34 8.74 -6.69
CA LEU A 55 -5.62 9.63 -7.82
C LEU A 55 -4.48 10.62 -8.07
N ASP A 56 -3.76 11.03 -7.02
CA ASP A 56 -2.63 11.94 -7.16
C ASP A 56 -1.45 11.22 -7.84
N PRO A 57 -0.95 11.70 -8.99
CA PRO A 57 0.23 11.12 -9.64
C PRO A 57 1.49 11.27 -8.79
N THR A 58 1.49 12.15 -7.80
CA THR A 58 2.63 12.34 -6.89
C THR A 58 2.47 11.49 -5.65
N PHE A 59 3.47 10.66 -5.36
CA PHE A 59 3.46 9.79 -4.18
C PHE A 59 3.65 10.60 -2.88
N TRP A 60 2.55 10.82 -2.16
CA TRP A 60 2.52 11.55 -0.88
C TRP A 60 1.77 10.75 0.20
N PRO A 61 2.39 9.70 0.77
CA PRO A 61 1.77 8.93 1.84
C PRO A 61 1.60 9.78 3.10
N GLY A 62 0.43 9.67 3.72
CA GLY A 62 0.07 10.40 4.94
C GLY A 62 -0.69 9.54 5.93
N ARG A 63 -1.32 10.20 6.89
CA ARG A 63 -2.19 9.59 7.90
C ARG A 63 -3.61 10.14 7.75
N THR A 64 -4.59 9.38 8.20
CA THR A 64 -6.01 9.76 8.22
C THR A 64 -6.24 11.02 9.02
N THR A 65 -5.63 11.07 10.20
CA THR A 65 -5.48 12.31 10.94
C THR A 65 -4.00 12.46 11.29
N GLY A 66 -3.43 13.62 10.95
CA GLY A 66 -2.07 13.96 11.34
C GLY A 66 -1.08 14.17 10.18
N PRO A 67 0.21 14.24 10.51
CA PRO A 67 1.24 14.63 9.57
C PRO A 67 1.53 13.54 8.54
N ARG A 68 2.34 13.91 7.55
CA ARG A 68 2.89 12.98 6.55
C ARG A 68 3.71 11.89 7.24
N LEU A 69 3.78 10.72 6.61
CA LEU A 69 4.66 9.66 7.07
C LEU A 69 6.12 10.11 6.93
N GLU A 70 6.90 9.89 7.99
CA GLU A 70 8.31 10.21 8.01
C GLU A 70 9.13 9.16 7.25
N ARG A 71 10.34 9.54 6.84
CA ARG A 71 11.26 8.62 6.15
C ARG A 71 11.61 7.40 7.00
N THR A 72 11.68 7.57 8.32
CA THR A 72 11.93 6.52 9.31
C THR A 72 10.82 5.47 9.28
N GLU A 73 9.56 5.91 9.26
CA GLU A 73 8.37 5.07 9.19
C GLU A 73 8.28 4.32 7.86
N LEU A 74 8.52 5.01 6.74
CA LEU A 74 8.59 4.39 5.41
C LEU A 74 9.76 3.38 5.30
N SER A 75 10.79 3.52 6.13
CA SER A 75 11.94 2.60 6.16
C SER A 75 11.74 1.38 7.06
N ALA A 76 10.63 1.31 7.81
CA ALA A 76 10.31 0.18 8.68
C ALA A 76 10.02 -1.09 7.86
N ILE A 77 10.26 -2.26 8.47
CA ILE A 77 9.99 -3.56 7.85
C ILE A 77 8.48 -3.74 7.71
N ALA A 78 8.01 -4.17 6.54
CA ALA A 78 6.58 -4.31 6.27
C ALA A 78 5.91 -5.49 6.97
N THR A 79 6.68 -6.53 7.32
CA THR A 79 6.18 -7.80 7.85
C THR A 79 7.09 -8.37 8.94
N TYR A 80 6.48 -9.17 9.81
CA TYR A 80 7.19 -10.03 10.73
C TYR A 80 6.66 -11.47 10.60
N PRO A 81 7.52 -12.48 10.37
CA PRO A 81 8.94 -12.37 10.03
C PRO A 81 9.20 -11.55 8.75
N PRO A 82 10.39 -10.93 8.59
CA PRO A 82 10.71 -10.14 7.41
C PRO A 82 10.70 -10.98 6.13
N ILE A 83 10.13 -10.43 5.06
CA ILE A 83 10.05 -11.08 3.74
C ILE A 83 10.82 -10.31 2.68
N THR A 84 11.14 -11.00 1.58
CA THR A 84 11.83 -10.42 0.44
C THR A 84 10.91 -10.20 -0.76
N THR A 85 9.75 -10.85 -0.77
CA THR A 85 8.80 -10.80 -1.91
C THR A 85 7.37 -10.72 -1.39
N MET A 86 6.56 -9.82 -1.98
CA MET A 86 5.14 -9.66 -1.66
C MET A 86 4.32 -9.55 -2.95
N HIS A 87 3.24 -10.32 -3.04
CA HIS A 87 2.27 -10.28 -4.12
C HIS A 87 1.00 -9.63 -3.58
N ILE A 88 0.61 -8.51 -4.17
CA ILE A 88 -0.56 -7.75 -3.75
C ILE A 88 -1.62 -7.87 -4.85
N THR A 89 -2.81 -8.32 -4.45
CA THR A 89 -3.94 -8.52 -5.36
C THR A 89 -5.12 -7.66 -4.93
N ASN A 90 -6.11 -7.53 -5.82
CA ASN A 90 -7.38 -6.94 -5.47
C ASN A 90 -8.52 -7.69 -6.19
N ASP A 91 -9.58 -8.01 -5.46
CA ASP A 91 -10.71 -8.79 -5.97
C ASP A 91 -11.46 -8.09 -7.13
N HIS A 92 -11.34 -6.77 -7.26
CA HIS A 92 -11.94 -6.02 -8.35
C HIS A 92 -11.15 -6.13 -9.67
N VAL A 93 -9.85 -6.47 -9.62
CA VAL A 93 -9.04 -6.67 -10.83
C VAL A 93 -8.06 -7.85 -10.65
N PRO A 94 -8.46 -9.07 -11.04
CA PRO A 94 -7.66 -10.27 -10.81
C PRO A 94 -6.41 -10.36 -11.73
N THR A 95 -6.34 -9.59 -12.81
CA THR A 95 -5.31 -9.71 -13.85
C THR A 95 -4.06 -8.86 -13.63
N TRP A 96 -4.03 -7.96 -12.65
CA TRP A 96 -2.88 -7.08 -12.39
C TRP A 96 -2.34 -7.22 -10.97
N PRO A 97 -1.72 -8.37 -10.63
CA PRO A 97 -1.04 -8.50 -9.36
C PRO A 97 0.14 -7.51 -9.32
N ILE A 98 0.28 -6.82 -8.20
CA ILE A 98 1.44 -5.97 -7.92
C ILE A 98 2.46 -6.85 -7.21
N VAL A 99 3.54 -7.16 -7.93
CA VAL A 99 4.63 -8.00 -7.40
C VAL A 99 5.76 -7.09 -6.96
N LEU A 100 6.05 -7.13 -5.66
CA LEU A 100 7.16 -6.43 -5.05
C LEU A 100 8.25 -7.43 -4.72
N GLU A 101 9.45 -7.17 -5.22
CA GLU A 101 10.67 -7.83 -4.77
C GLU A 101 11.57 -6.80 -4.09
N SER A 102 12.14 -7.17 -2.95
CA SER A 102 13.09 -6.31 -2.26
C SER A 102 14.28 -6.09 -3.18
N SER A 103 14.49 -4.82 -3.53
CA SER A 103 15.56 -4.40 -4.43
C SER A 103 16.89 -4.68 -3.73
N ALA A 104 17.53 -5.78 -4.12
CA ALA A 104 18.90 -6.06 -3.75
C ALA A 104 19.73 -4.95 -4.40
N SER A 105 20.00 -3.88 -3.65
CA SER A 105 20.90 -2.84 -4.12
C SER A 105 22.25 -3.50 -4.34
N VAL A 106 22.54 -3.84 -5.61
CA VAL A 106 23.85 -4.25 -6.07
C VAL A 106 24.72 -3.02 -5.94
N THR A 107 25.31 -2.84 -4.77
CA THR A 107 26.43 -1.91 -4.63
C THR A 107 27.65 -2.54 -5.29
N ASP A 108 28.32 -1.72 -6.08
CA ASP A 108 29.63 -1.95 -6.69
C ASP A 108 30.53 -2.77 -5.74
N GLY A 109 31.00 -3.95 -6.19
CA GLY A 109 31.82 -4.86 -5.39
C GLY A 109 31.19 -6.21 -4.99
N GLY A 110 29.98 -6.55 -5.45
CA GLY A 110 29.46 -7.94 -5.41
C GLY A 110 29.02 -8.47 -4.04
N GLN A 111 29.02 -7.64 -2.99
CA GLN A 111 28.57 -8.03 -1.65
C GLN A 111 27.07 -7.73 -1.49
N ARG A 112 26.24 -8.78 -1.45
CA ARG A 112 24.80 -8.66 -1.18
C ARG A 112 24.61 -8.07 0.22
N ARG A 113 23.89 -6.94 0.33
CA ARG A 113 23.56 -6.36 1.64
C ARG A 113 22.63 -7.31 2.42
N PRO A 114 22.82 -7.48 3.74
CA PRO A 114 21.98 -8.36 4.57
C PRO A 114 20.55 -7.85 4.81
N ASN A 115 20.17 -6.65 4.32
CA ASN A 115 18.86 -6.03 4.59
C ASN A 115 17.95 -5.99 3.34
N ASN A 116 17.89 -7.09 2.59
CA ASN A 116 16.99 -7.21 1.43
C ASN A 116 15.56 -7.57 1.86
N THR A 117 14.97 -6.75 2.74
CA THR A 117 13.61 -6.96 3.25
C THR A 117 12.66 -5.92 2.68
N VAL A 118 11.43 -6.33 2.43
CA VAL A 118 10.33 -5.44 2.01
C VAL A 118 10.02 -4.43 3.12
N LYS A 119 10.02 -3.14 2.77
CA LYS A 119 9.69 -2.04 3.69
C LYS A 119 8.30 -1.49 3.47
N VAL A 120 7.77 -0.77 4.45
CA VAL A 120 6.48 -0.07 4.35
C VAL A 120 6.42 0.85 3.13
N GLY A 121 7.47 1.66 2.94
CA GLY A 121 7.57 2.57 1.79
C GLY A 121 7.60 1.84 0.44
N ASP A 122 8.26 0.68 0.37
CA ASP A 122 8.33 -0.12 -0.85
C ASP A 122 6.93 -0.63 -1.24
N VAL A 123 6.16 -1.11 -0.25
CA VAL A 123 4.78 -1.58 -0.44
C VAL A 123 3.88 -0.45 -0.92
N LEU A 124 3.86 0.68 -0.21
CA LEU A 124 3.00 1.82 -0.56
C LEU A 124 3.35 2.40 -1.93
N LEU A 125 4.65 2.48 -2.25
CA LEU A 125 5.11 2.97 -3.54
C LEU A 125 4.72 2.00 -4.67
N ALA A 126 4.90 0.69 -4.49
CA ALA A 126 4.55 -0.29 -5.51
C ALA A 126 3.04 -0.30 -5.80
N ILE A 127 2.21 -0.15 -4.77
CA ILE A 127 0.76 0.03 -4.94
C ILE A 127 0.45 1.28 -5.75
N HIS A 128 1.04 2.41 -5.36
CA HIS A 128 0.84 3.69 -6.04
C HIS A 128 1.26 3.62 -7.51
N THR A 129 2.50 3.22 -7.80
CA THR A 129 3.01 3.15 -9.16
C THR A 129 2.27 2.12 -10.01
N GLY A 130 1.99 0.94 -9.44
CA GLY A 130 1.30 -0.14 -10.15
C GLY A 130 -0.11 0.24 -10.58
N LEU A 131 -0.82 1.07 -9.80
CA LEU A 131 -2.15 1.57 -10.13
C LEU A 131 -2.13 2.80 -11.07
N GLN A 132 -1.01 3.52 -11.11
CA GLN A 132 -0.77 4.62 -12.04
C GLN A 132 -0.42 4.14 -13.46
N GLU A 133 -0.17 2.85 -13.67
CA GLU A 133 0.08 2.28 -14.99
C GLU A 133 -1.12 2.42 -15.92
N ARG A 134 -0.84 2.73 -17.19
CA ARG A 134 -1.84 2.74 -18.26
C ARG A 134 -2.29 1.32 -18.55
N ILE A 135 -3.58 1.13 -18.80
CA ILE A 135 -4.08 -0.15 -19.28
C ILE A 135 -3.68 -0.36 -20.75
N THR A 136 -3.60 -1.61 -21.17
CA THR A 136 -3.41 -1.95 -22.57
C THR A 136 -4.74 -1.92 -23.34
N GLN A 137 -4.68 -1.90 -24.67
CA GLN A 137 -5.89 -2.06 -25.49
C GLN A 137 -6.57 -3.41 -25.24
N ASN A 138 -5.79 -4.47 -25.05
CA ASN A 138 -6.33 -5.80 -24.74
C ASN A 138 -7.11 -5.80 -23.43
N ASP A 139 -6.60 -5.11 -22.40
CA ASP A 139 -7.31 -4.95 -21.13
C ASP A 139 -8.68 -4.25 -21.32
N TRP A 140 -8.71 -3.21 -22.15
CA TRP A 140 -9.93 -2.47 -22.47
C TRP A 140 -10.95 -3.32 -23.23
N ASP A 141 -10.49 -4.15 -24.15
CA ASP A 141 -11.35 -4.99 -25.00
C ASP A 141 -11.98 -6.15 -24.21
N LEU A 142 -11.36 -6.56 -23.10
CA LEU A 142 -11.93 -7.55 -22.17
C LEU A 142 -13.10 -6.99 -21.34
N LEU A 143 -13.28 -5.67 -21.30
CA LEU A 143 -14.38 -5.05 -20.59
C LEU A 143 -15.70 -5.17 -21.36
N THR A 144 -16.78 -5.47 -20.65
CA THR A 144 -18.13 -5.29 -21.19
C THR A 144 -18.41 -3.80 -21.48
N PRO A 145 -19.33 -3.46 -22.40
CA PRO A 145 -19.67 -2.06 -22.69
C PRO A 145 -20.08 -1.25 -21.44
N LYS A 146 -20.74 -1.90 -20.48
CA LYS A 146 -21.09 -1.27 -19.19
C LYS A 146 -19.87 -0.95 -18.34
N GLN A 147 -18.88 -1.85 -18.30
CA GLN A 147 -17.61 -1.61 -17.60
C GLN A 147 -16.79 -0.52 -18.31
N GLN A 148 -16.69 -0.56 -19.63
CA GLN A 148 -16.01 0.50 -20.41
C GLN A 148 -16.60 1.88 -20.10
N HIS A 149 -17.93 2.00 -20.10
CA HIS A 149 -18.59 3.26 -19.76
C HIS A 149 -18.28 3.71 -18.32
N ARG A 150 -18.28 2.79 -17.36
CA ARG A 150 -17.92 3.08 -15.97
C ARG A 150 -16.48 3.57 -15.87
N VAL A 151 -15.52 2.86 -16.47
CA VAL A 151 -14.10 3.22 -16.44
C VAL A 151 -13.85 4.56 -17.14
N ALA A 152 -14.49 4.81 -18.29
CA ALA A 152 -14.42 6.10 -18.97
C ALA A 152 -14.89 7.27 -18.10
N ARG A 153 -15.98 7.09 -17.34
CA ARG A 153 -16.44 8.11 -16.38
C ARG A 153 -15.43 8.35 -15.25
N CYS A 154 -14.75 7.31 -14.78
CA CYS A 154 -13.76 7.42 -13.72
C CYS A 154 -12.49 8.13 -14.23
N TYR A 155 -12.04 7.79 -15.43
CA TYR A 155 -10.99 8.53 -16.16
C TYR A 155 -11.31 10.02 -16.29
N LEU A 156 -12.51 10.37 -16.77
CA LEU A 156 -12.92 11.77 -16.91
C LEU A 156 -12.94 12.50 -15.56
N ARG A 157 -13.38 11.83 -14.50
CA ARG A 157 -13.34 12.40 -13.14
C ARG A 157 -11.91 12.62 -12.68
N ARG A 158 -10.99 11.68 -12.91
CA ARG A 158 -9.57 11.84 -12.57
C ARG A 158 -8.97 13.03 -13.32
N CYS A 159 -9.22 13.15 -14.62
CA CYS A 159 -8.77 14.33 -15.39
C CYS A 159 -9.30 15.64 -14.81
N ALA A 160 -10.57 15.69 -14.41
CA ALA A 160 -11.16 16.86 -13.77
C ALA A 160 -10.53 17.15 -12.39
N TYR A 161 -10.24 16.11 -11.60
CA TYR A 161 -9.55 16.23 -10.31
C TYR A 161 -8.14 16.81 -10.47
N LEU A 162 -7.36 16.27 -11.40
CA LEU A 162 -5.99 16.73 -11.67
C LEU A 162 -5.97 18.15 -12.27
N GLY A 163 -6.93 18.49 -13.13
CA GLY A 163 -7.10 19.86 -13.62
C GLY A 163 -7.37 20.86 -12.50
N ARG A 164 -8.17 20.51 -11.49
CA ARG A 164 -8.37 21.35 -10.29
C ARG A 164 -7.11 21.50 -9.45
N LYS A 165 -6.23 20.49 -9.44
CA LYS A 165 -4.91 20.54 -8.78
C LYS A 165 -3.83 21.26 -9.61
N GLY A 166 -4.18 21.81 -10.77
CA GLY A 166 -3.26 22.58 -11.61
C GLY A 166 -2.40 21.74 -12.56
N ALA A 167 -2.70 20.45 -12.74
CA ALA A 167 -2.06 19.64 -13.77
C ALA A 167 -2.54 20.05 -15.17
N SER A 168 -1.64 19.98 -16.16
CA SER A 168 -1.99 20.28 -17.56
C SER A 168 -3.07 19.32 -18.06
N GLU A 169 -4.08 19.86 -18.72
CA GLU A 169 -5.14 19.07 -19.37
C GLU A 169 -4.56 18.15 -20.46
N GLU A 170 -3.47 18.57 -21.10
CA GLU A 170 -2.77 17.80 -22.13
C GLU A 170 -2.04 16.59 -21.54
N ASP A 171 -1.33 16.76 -20.43
CA ASP A 171 -0.65 15.67 -19.72
C ASP A 171 -1.67 14.63 -19.23
N ASN A 172 -2.79 15.09 -18.69
CA ASN A 172 -3.86 14.21 -18.22
C ASN A 172 -4.52 13.40 -19.35
N ARG A 173 -4.65 13.98 -20.55
CA ARG A 173 -5.24 13.31 -21.72
C ARG A 173 -4.29 12.33 -22.37
N THR A 174 -3.01 12.67 -22.48
CA THR A 174 -2.00 11.77 -23.04
C THR A 174 -1.79 10.55 -22.16
N ASP A 175 -2.08 10.66 -20.86
CA ASP A 175 -2.04 9.57 -19.89
C ASP A 175 -3.08 8.47 -20.09
N GLY A 176 -4.16 8.74 -20.81
CA GLY A 176 -5.19 7.74 -21.10
C GLY A 176 -5.78 7.10 -19.83
N VAL A 177 -6.38 5.91 -20.00
CA VAL A 177 -7.00 5.16 -18.89
C VAL A 177 -5.91 4.44 -18.09
N LYS A 178 -5.94 4.62 -16.77
CA LYS A 178 -5.02 3.97 -15.82
C LYS A 178 -5.74 2.86 -15.06
N ARG A 179 -4.99 1.93 -14.47
CA ARG A 179 -5.55 0.85 -13.64
C ARG A 179 -6.39 1.40 -12.48
N ILE A 180 -6.01 2.54 -11.90
CA ILE A 180 -6.80 3.19 -10.85
C ILE A 180 -8.24 3.54 -11.28
N ASP A 181 -8.47 3.80 -12.57
CA ASP A 181 -9.79 4.17 -13.10
C ASP A 181 -10.79 2.99 -13.03
N TYR A 182 -10.33 1.75 -12.80
CA TYR A 182 -11.19 0.57 -12.62
C TYR A 182 -11.87 0.54 -11.25
N PHE A 183 -11.23 1.11 -10.24
CA PHE A 183 -11.70 1.05 -8.86
C PHE A 183 -12.80 2.06 -8.56
N GLY A 184 -13.16 2.90 -9.53
CA GLY A 184 -14.26 3.82 -9.40
C GLY A 184 -13.98 4.87 -8.34
N ASN A 185 -14.80 4.89 -7.29
CA ASN A 185 -14.67 5.83 -6.17
C ASN A 185 -13.67 5.33 -5.13
N ASN A 186 -13.23 4.07 -5.23
CA ASN A 186 -12.34 3.45 -4.26
C ASN A 186 -10.89 3.76 -4.64
N VAL A 187 -10.45 4.97 -4.32
CA VAL A 187 -9.16 5.52 -4.80
C VAL A 187 -8.21 5.86 -3.67
N ARG A 188 -8.57 5.49 -2.45
CA ARG A 188 -7.75 5.66 -1.27
C ARG A 188 -7.23 4.30 -0.82
N PHE A 189 -5.93 4.16 -0.63
CA PHE A 189 -5.41 2.96 0.03
C PHE A 189 -5.82 2.97 1.50
N GLU A 190 -6.42 1.87 1.97
CA GLU A 190 -6.86 1.70 3.37
C GLU A 190 -6.08 0.63 4.13
N GLY A 191 -5.30 -0.21 3.45
CA GLY A 191 -4.52 -1.28 4.09
C GLY A 191 -4.44 -2.55 3.25
N LEU A 192 -3.75 -3.55 3.80
CA LEU A 192 -3.62 -4.90 3.29
C LEU A 192 -4.36 -5.88 4.21
N SER A 193 -4.98 -6.89 3.63
CA SER A 193 -5.77 -7.93 4.31
C SER A 193 -5.49 -9.30 3.73
N ASP A 194 -6.04 -10.36 4.32
CA ASP A 194 -5.90 -11.75 3.87
C ASP A 194 -4.43 -12.12 3.60
N VAL A 195 -3.57 -11.81 4.58
CA VAL A 195 -2.12 -11.94 4.43
C VAL A 195 -1.67 -13.34 4.78
N GLU A 196 -1.12 -14.05 3.80
CA GLU A 196 -0.73 -15.45 3.94
C GLU A 196 0.61 -15.75 3.26
N TRP A 197 1.27 -16.81 3.75
CA TRP A 197 2.46 -17.35 3.11
C TRP A 197 2.13 -18.02 1.79
N MET A 198 2.90 -17.70 0.74
CA MET A 198 2.79 -18.44 -0.52
C MET A 198 3.38 -19.85 -0.39
N PRO A 199 2.91 -20.82 -1.20
CA PRO A 199 3.49 -22.16 -1.27
C PRO A 199 5.00 -22.08 -1.56
N GLY A 200 5.82 -22.69 -0.72
CA GLY A 200 7.30 -22.67 -0.84
C GLY A 200 8.02 -21.77 0.16
N GLY A 201 7.29 -20.88 0.86
CA GLY A 201 7.86 -20.00 1.89
C GLY A 201 8.68 -18.83 1.33
N GLY A 202 8.82 -17.76 2.11
CA GLY A 202 9.65 -16.58 1.76
C GLY A 202 8.95 -15.50 0.91
N ALA A 203 7.74 -15.77 0.41
CA ALA A 203 6.88 -14.79 -0.24
C ALA A 203 5.49 -14.76 0.40
N VAL A 204 4.82 -13.62 0.29
CA VAL A 204 3.51 -13.37 0.91
C VAL A 204 2.50 -12.94 -0.13
N LEU A 205 1.29 -13.49 -0.05
CA LEU A 205 0.13 -12.97 -0.75
C LEU A 205 -0.65 -12.05 0.20
N ALA A 206 -1.05 -10.89 -0.29
CA ALA A 206 -1.90 -9.96 0.42
C ALA A 206 -2.97 -9.38 -0.51
N LYS A 207 -4.11 -9.00 0.06
CA LYS A 207 -5.18 -8.29 -0.64
C LYS A 207 -5.24 -6.84 -0.24
N MET A 208 -5.13 -5.95 -1.21
CA MET A 208 -5.30 -4.52 -1.00
C MET A 208 -6.76 -4.15 -0.76
N LYS A 209 -7.00 -3.37 0.29
CA LYS A 209 -8.28 -2.68 0.54
C LYS A 209 -8.22 -1.23 0.09
N LEU A 210 -9.29 -0.81 -0.56
CA LEU A 210 -9.45 0.53 -1.10
C LEU A 210 -10.71 1.17 -0.54
N GLY A 211 -10.56 2.40 -0.08
CA GLY A 211 -11.58 3.26 0.47
C GLY A 211 -12.11 4.29 -0.50
N LEU A 212 -13.30 4.80 -0.19
CA LEU A 212 -13.86 5.95 -0.90
C LEU A 212 -12.97 7.17 -0.73
N ASP A 213 -12.94 8.02 -1.75
CA ASP A 213 -12.50 9.40 -1.57
C ASP A 213 -13.41 10.04 -0.52
N GLY A 214 -12.86 10.40 0.64
CA GLY A 214 -13.66 10.97 1.74
C GLY A 214 -14.32 12.24 1.24
N ASP A 215 -15.65 12.31 1.33
CA ASP A 215 -16.42 13.51 0.98
C ASP A 215 -15.80 14.73 1.69
N GLY A 216 -15.14 15.59 0.90
CA GLY A 216 -14.69 16.91 1.29
C GLY A 216 -15.68 17.97 0.85
#